data_AF-A0A4P7QV20-F1
#
_entry.id   AF-A0A4P7QV20-F1
#
_cell.length_a   1.000
_cell.length_b   1.000
_cell.length_c   1.000
_cell.angle_alpha   90.00
_cell.angle_beta   90.00
_cell.angle_gamma   90.00
#
_symmetry.space_group_name_H-M   'P 1'
#
loop_
_entity.id
_entity.type
_entity.pdbx_description
1 polymer ?
#
loop_
_entity_poly.entity_id
_entity_poly.type
_entity_poly.pdbx_seq_one_letter_code
_entity_poly.pdbx_strand_id
1 'polypeptide(L)'
;MLDDDRVDTVKRLLFDYVKSPSLRHIKDPYMLIKLAQDIVKKLDRGNSAWTKWNGPREQLVESATACWIPIGDLQDHLNRMEGPKLSFSDVEQRLKAFADERYSEYPRDELQEGCLAVYGAEKALGTEMPAIVGVLRDHIEKEEERLRLEQDAHFRQLREAEAAAAEQRLLSGADCKWTPQQGSKDVFCRVSGRLFRLTTTTDKRVELYRSENLEAGKGTLLGKYLKRGDATKAVAQIAYQPEF
;
A
#
# COMPACT_ATOMS: atom_id res chain seq x y z
N MET A 1 -11.85 -7.63 2.00
CA MET A 1 -13.29 -7.29 2.18
C MET A 1 -14.17 -8.49 1.80
N LEU A 2 -13.83 -9.70 2.32
CA LEU A 2 -14.47 -10.99 2.00
C LEU A 2 -15.63 -11.34 2.94
N ASP A 3 -15.79 -10.57 4.03
CA ASP A 3 -16.89 -10.77 4.99
C ASP A 3 -18.26 -10.44 4.41
N ASP A 4 -18.33 -9.64 3.34
CA ASP A 4 -19.62 -9.15 2.81
C ASP A 4 -20.42 -10.27 2.09
N ASP A 5 -19.77 -11.16 1.33
CA ASP A 5 -20.46 -12.23 0.59
C ASP A 5 -20.99 -13.36 1.49
N ARG A 6 -20.23 -13.71 2.54
CA ARG A 6 -20.66 -14.69 3.54
C ARG A 6 -21.81 -14.14 4.36
N VAL A 7 -21.70 -12.88 4.80
CA VAL A 7 -22.74 -12.18 5.55
C VAL A 7 -23.98 -12.00 4.68
N ASP A 8 -23.85 -11.65 3.41
CA ASP A 8 -24.99 -11.50 2.50
C ASP A 8 -25.66 -12.86 2.20
N THR A 9 -24.89 -13.94 2.09
CA THR A 9 -25.42 -15.30 1.96
C THR A 9 -26.25 -15.71 3.17
N VAL A 10 -25.74 -15.47 4.38
CA VAL A 10 -26.47 -15.73 5.63
C VAL A 10 -27.70 -14.84 5.72
N LYS A 11 -27.55 -13.54 5.44
CA LYS A 11 -28.61 -12.54 5.48
C LYS A 11 -29.76 -12.93 4.55
N ARG A 12 -29.48 -13.32 3.31
CA ARG A 12 -30.48 -13.79 2.34
C ARG A 12 -31.25 -15.00 2.85
N LEU A 13 -30.55 -15.99 3.42
CA LEU A 13 -31.18 -17.19 3.97
C LEU A 13 -32.09 -16.88 5.16
N LEU A 14 -31.66 -15.97 6.04
CA LEU A 14 -32.47 -15.49 7.15
C LEU A 14 -33.71 -14.74 6.65
N PHE A 15 -33.56 -13.86 5.65
CA PHE A 15 -34.70 -13.16 5.06
C PHE A 15 -35.68 -14.10 4.38
N ASP A 16 -35.21 -15.08 3.61
CA ASP A 16 -36.08 -16.08 2.97
C ASP A 16 -36.85 -16.91 4.01
N TYR A 17 -36.21 -17.25 5.13
CA TYR A 17 -36.86 -17.96 6.23
C TYR A 17 -37.94 -17.11 6.92
N VAL A 18 -37.67 -15.83 7.18
CA VAL A 18 -38.62 -14.93 7.87
C VAL A 18 -39.75 -14.44 6.94
N LYS A 19 -39.55 -14.47 5.62
CA LYS A 19 -40.52 -14.03 4.61
C LYS A 19 -41.76 -14.91 4.50
N SER A 20 -41.74 -16.13 5.04
CA SER A 20 -42.88 -17.04 4.98
C SER A 20 -44.09 -16.47 5.75
N PRO A 21 -45.31 -16.48 5.17
CA PRO A 21 -46.49 -15.80 5.75
C PRO A 21 -46.94 -16.34 7.11
N SER A 22 -46.59 -17.59 7.43
CA SER A 22 -46.93 -18.20 8.71
C SER A 22 -45.80 -17.93 9.69
N LEU A 23 -45.99 -17.22 10.80
CA LEU A 23 -44.90 -17.05 11.78
C LEU A 23 -44.65 -18.31 12.64
N ARG A 24 -45.39 -19.40 12.40
CA ARG A 24 -45.30 -20.62 13.21
C ARG A 24 -44.00 -21.39 12.99
N HIS A 25 -43.46 -21.41 11.76
CA HIS A 25 -42.22 -22.13 11.47
C HIS A 25 -40.99 -21.49 12.12
N ILE A 26 -41.04 -20.20 12.47
CA ILE A 26 -39.92 -19.46 13.10
C ILE A 26 -39.63 -19.99 14.52
N LYS A 27 -40.66 -20.53 15.19
CA LYS A 27 -40.54 -21.12 16.53
C LYS A 27 -40.49 -22.64 16.52
N ASP A 28 -40.55 -23.27 15.35
CA ASP A 28 -40.50 -24.72 15.20
C ASP A 28 -39.04 -25.20 15.29
N PRO A 29 -38.69 -26.01 16.31
CA PRO A 29 -37.32 -26.50 16.50
C PRO A 29 -36.77 -27.25 15.27
N TYR A 30 -37.62 -27.99 14.55
CA TYR A 30 -37.18 -28.75 13.37
C TYR A 30 -36.81 -27.81 12.22
N MET A 31 -37.59 -26.76 12.01
CA MET A 31 -37.34 -25.77 10.95
C MET A 31 -36.13 -24.90 11.25
N LEU A 32 -35.85 -24.61 12.52
CA LEU A 32 -34.63 -23.93 12.95
C LEU A 32 -33.38 -24.79 12.71
N ILE A 33 -33.43 -26.09 13.06
CA ILE A 33 -32.34 -27.03 12.78
C ILE A 33 -32.09 -27.15 11.27
N LYS A 34 -33.16 -27.23 10.47
CA LYS A 34 -33.06 -27.26 9.01
C LYS A 34 -32.44 -25.98 8.44
N LEU A 35 -32.84 -24.80 8.92
CA LEU A 35 -32.24 -23.53 8.51
C LEU A 35 -30.75 -23.46 8.85
N ALA A 36 -30.38 -23.88 10.06
CA ALA A 36 -28.97 -23.92 10.46
C ALA A 36 -28.15 -24.85 9.56
N GLN A 37 -28.69 -26.05 9.25
CA GLN A 37 -28.07 -26.97 8.31
C GLN A 37 -27.96 -26.39 6.90
N ASP A 38 -28.97 -25.66 6.41
CA ASP A 38 -28.95 -25.04 5.09
C ASP A 38 -27.98 -23.85 5.01
N ILE A 39 -27.82 -23.08 6.10
CA ILE A 39 -26.81 -22.02 6.22
C ILE A 39 -25.41 -22.62 6.16
N VAL A 40 -25.11 -23.59 7.04
CA VAL A 40 -23.82 -24.27 7.07
C VAL A 40 -23.54 -24.90 5.71
N LYS A 41 -24.49 -25.64 5.16
CA LYS A 41 -24.36 -26.27 3.83
C LYS A 41 -24.19 -25.28 2.69
N LYS A 42 -24.77 -24.08 2.70
CA LYS A 42 -24.54 -23.08 1.64
C LYS A 42 -23.26 -22.28 1.83
N LEU A 43 -22.81 -22.09 3.06
CA LEU A 43 -21.49 -21.55 3.35
C LEU A 43 -20.40 -22.56 2.96
N ASP A 44 -20.63 -23.84 3.22
CA ASP A 44 -19.72 -24.95 2.87
C ASP A 44 -19.82 -25.33 1.38
N ARG A 45 -21.00 -25.18 0.74
CA ARG A 45 -21.23 -25.35 -0.71
C ARG A 45 -21.11 -24.04 -1.50
N GLY A 46 -20.53 -22.99 -0.94
CA GLY A 46 -20.05 -21.84 -1.71
C GLY A 46 -18.87 -22.26 -2.59
N ASN A 47 -19.16 -23.09 -3.60
CA ASN A 47 -18.35 -23.56 -4.73
C ASN A 47 -16.88 -23.09 -4.73
N SER A 48 -16.09 -23.61 -3.79
CA SER A 48 -14.66 -23.57 -3.98
C SER A 48 -14.35 -24.54 -5.12
N ALA A 49 -13.78 -24.06 -6.23
CA ALA A 49 -13.19 -24.93 -7.26
C ALA A 49 -12.19 -25.92 -6.64
N TRP A 50 -11.76 -25.65 -5.40
CA TRP A 50 -10.83 -26.37 -4.56
C TRP A 50 -11.51 -27.43 -3.67
N THR A 51 -12.13 -28.45 -4.27
CA THR A 51 -12.87 -29.51 -3.54
C THR A 51 -12.04 -30.36 -2.57
N LYS A 52 -10.70 -30.32 -2.68
CA LYS A 52 -9.76 -31.02 -1.79
C LYS A 52 -9.43 -30.25 -0.50
N TRP A 53 -9.94 -29.02 -0.39
CA TRP A 53 -9.60 -28.09 0.67
C TRP A 53 -10.73 -28.01 1.70
N ASN A 54 -10.34 -27.99 2.96
CA ASN A 54 -11.23 -27.81 4.10
C ASN A 54 -10.74 -26.63 4.95
N GLY A 55 -11.59 -26.15 5.85
CA GLY A 55 -11.30 -24.96 6.66
C GLY A 55 -9.91 -24.97 7.32
N PRO A 56 -9.49 -26.04 8.03
CA PRO A 56 -8.17 -26.08 8.66
C PRO A 56 -6.99 -25.99 7.67
N ARG A 57 -7.05 -26.69 6.54
CA ARG A 57 -5.98 -26.61 5.52
C ARG A 57 -5.94 -25.24 4.86
N GLU A 58 -7.10 -24.66 4.59
CA GLU A 58 -7.20 -23.31 4.03
C GLU A 58 -6.63 -22.27 4.97
N GLN A 59 -6.95 -22.32 6.26
CA GLN A 59 -6.44 -21.37 7.26
C GLN A 59 -4.90 -21.38 7.35
N LEU A 60 -4.29 -22.57 7.30
CA LEU A 60 -2.84 -22.70 7.35
C LEU A 60 -2.19 -22.13 6.07
N VAL A 61 -2.72 -22.49 4.89
CA VAL A 61 -2.17 -22.01 3.61
C VAL A 61 -2.37 -20.52 3.44
N GLU A 62 -3.52 -20.01 3.86
CA GLU A 62 -3.80 -18.57 3.87
C GLU A 62 -2.77 -17.83 4.73
N SER A 63 -2.45 -18.35 5.91
CA SER A 63 -1.41 -17.77 6.79
C SER A 63 0.00 -17.86 6.19
N ALA A 64 0.25 -18.87 5.37
CA ALA A 64 1.52 -19.08 4.68
C ALA A 64 1.68 -18.24 3.39
N THR A 65 0.62 -17.60 2.90
CA THR A 65 0.58 -16.91 1.58
C THR A 65 1.69 -15.89 1.39
N ALA A 66 2.00 -15.10 2.42
CA ALA A 66 3.05 -14.07 2.37
C ALA A 66 4.46 -14.62 2.67
N CYS A 67 4.57 -15.89 3.07
CA CYS A 67 5.82 -16.49 3.54
C CYS A 67 6.54 -17.25 2.42
N TRP A 68 7.87 -17.14 2.38
CA TRP A 68 8.68 -18.04 1.57
C TRP A 68 8.88 -19.38 2.28
N ILE A 69 8.07 -20.37 1.91
CA ILE A 69 8.12 -21.73 2.45
C ILE A 69 8.27 -22.72 1.28
N PRO A 70 9.12 -23.75 1.39
CA PRO A 70 9.18 -24.83 0.41
C PRO A 70 7.82 -25.51 0.26
N ILE A 71 7.23 -25.40 -0.94
CA ILE A 71 5.86 -25.91 -1.23
C ILE A 71 5.75 -27.41 -0.95
N GLY A 72 6.82 -28.19 -1.22
CA GLY A 72 6.84 -29.63 -0.95
C GLY A 72 6.66 -29.95 0.54
N ASP A 73 7.33 -29.21 1.42
CA ASP A 73 7.21 -29.41 2.87
C ASP A 73 5.83 -28.98 3.38
N LEU A 74 5.27 -27.89 2.84
CA LEU A 74 3.91 -27.47 3.14
C LEU A 74 2.88 -28.50 2.68
N GLN A 75 3.05 -29.05 1.47
CA GLN A 75 2.21 -30.12 0.94
C GLN A 75 2.26 -31.38 1.82
N ASP A 76 3.46 -31.80 2.24
CA ASP A 76 3.64 -32.95 3.12
C ASP A 76 2.93 -32.75 4.47
N HIS A 77 3.00 -31.55 5.04
CA HIS A 77 2.26 -31.22 6.26
C HIS A 77 0.75 -31.25 6.04
N LEU A 78 0.24 -30.58 5.01
CA LEU A 78 -1.21 -30.53 4.72
C LEU A 78 -1.79 -31.92 4.47
N ASN A 79 -1.03 -32.83 3.84
CA ASN A 79 -1.45 -34.20 3.60
C ASN A 79 -1.52 -35.07 4.86
N ARG A 80 -0.93 -34.65 5.99
CA ARG A 80 -1.12 -35.29 7.29
C ARG A 80 -2.43 -34.86 7.96
N MET A 81 -2.98 -33.72 7.56
CA MET A 81 -4.29 -33.25 8.01
C MET A 81 -5.42 -34.02 7.32
N GLU A 82 -6.62 -34.02 7.89
CA GLU A 82 -7.79 -34.67 7.30
C GLU A 82 -8.14 -34.07 5.92
N GLY A 83 -8.52 -34.93 4.97
CA GLY A 83 -9.01 -34.53 3.64
C GLY A 83 -8.32 -35.25 2.47
N PRO A 84 -8.79 -35.04 1.22
CA PRO A 84 -8.22 -35.67 0.03
C PRO A 84 -6.73 -35.34 -0.16
N LYS A 85 -5.96 -36.24 -0.77
CA LYS A 85 -4.53 -36.00 -1.02
C LYS A 85 -4.32 -34.81 -1.97
N LEU A 86 -3.51 -33.86 -1.54
CA LEU A 86 -3.08 -32.69 -2.30
C LEU A 86 -1.79 -33.02 -3.08
N SER A 87 -1.76 -32.62 -4.34
CA SER A 87 -0.58 -32.55 -5.19
C SER A 87 0.18 -31.24 -4.96
N PHE A 88 1.42 -31.18 -5.45
CA PHE A 88 2.23 -29.96 -5.42
C PHE A 88 1.51 -28.78 -6.06
N SER A 89 0.92 -29.01 -7.25
CA SER A 89 0.17 -27.99 -7.98
C SER A 89 -1.11 -27.56 -7.28
N ASP A 90 -1.79 -28.46 -6.54
CA ASP A 90 -2.95 -28.06 -5.74
C ASP A 90 -2.55 -27.00 -4.71
N VAL A 91 -1.41 -27.18 -4.03
CA VAL A 91 -0.90 -26.25 -3.00
C VAL A 91 -0.37 -24.96 -3.60
N GLU A 92 0.45 -25.05 -4.65
CA GLU A 92 1.00 -23.89 -5.34
C GLU A 92 -0.10 -22.97 -5.87
N GLN A 93 -1.09 -23.55 -6.56
CA GLN A 93 -2.16 -22.76 -7.14
C GLN A 93 -3.12 -22.22 -6.08
N ARG A 94 -3.27 -22.90 -4.93
CA ARG A 94 -4.07 -22.37 -3.82
C ARG A 94 -3.38 -21.17 -3.15
N LEU A 95 -2.06 -21.22 -2.96
CA LEU A 95 -1.28 -20.06 -2.48
C LEU A 95 -1.44 -18.86 -3.42
N LYS A 96 -1.32 -19.08 -4.74
CA LYS A 96 -1.54 -18.03 -5.75
C LYS A 96 -2.96 -17.47 -5.69
N ALA A 97 -3.97 -18.33 -5.61
CA ALA A 97 -5.35 -17.90 -5.49
C ALA A 97 -5.59 -17.04 -4.24
N PHE A 98 -5.00 -17.38 -3.09
CA PHE A 98 -5.11 -16.55 -1.89
C PHE A 98 -4.41 -15.19 -2.02
N ALA A 99 -3.24 -15.14 -2.67
CA ALA A 99 -2.55 -13.89 -2.95
C ALA A 99 -3.41 -12.97 -3.82
N ASP A 100 -4.03 -13.52 -4.88
CA ASP A 100 -4.91 -12.80 -5.80
C ASP A 100 -6.22 -12.34 -5.14
N GLU A 101 -6.89 -13.22 -4.38
CA GLU A 101 -8.20 -12.95 -3.76
C GLU A 101 -8.14 -11.84 -2.70
N ARG A 102 -7.05 -11.75 -1.94
CA ARG A 102 -6.94 -10.80 -0.82
C ARG A 102 -6.27 -9.49 -1.17
N TYR A 103 -5.82 -9.30 -2.42
CA TYR A 103 -4.80 -8.29 -2.74
C TYR A 103 -3.63 -8.37 -1.74
N SER A 104 -3.33 -9.58 -1.26
CA SER A 104 -2.19 -9.78 -0.37
C SER A 104 -0.95 -9.53 -1.21
N GLU A 105 0.03 -8.83 -0.63
CA GLU A 105 1.32 -8.71 -1.30
C GLU A 105 1.88 -10.11 -1.51
N TYR A 106 2.21 -10.43 -2.77
CA TYR A 106 3.01 -11.60 -3.08
C TYR A 106 4.29 -11.53 -2.24
N PRO A 107 4.83 -12.68 -1.78
CA PRO A 107 6.08 -12.70 -1.05
C PRO A 107 7.14 -11.90 -1.82
N ARG A 108 7.76 -10.91 -1.17
CA ARG A 108 8.79 -10.08 -1.81
C ARG A 108 10.03 -10.92 -2.07
N ASP A 109 10.51 -10.93 -3.31
CA ASP A 109 11.70 -11.72 -3.71
C ASP A 109 12.94 -11.38 -2.85
N GLU A 110 13.09 -10.12 -2.46
CA GLU A 110 14.19 -9.63 -1.61
C GLU A 110 14.24 -10.32 -0.23
N LEU A 111 13.11 -10.84 0.26
CA LEU A 111 13.00 -11.50 1.57
C LEU A 111 13.17 -13.02 1.49
N GLN A 112 13.33 -13.58 0.29
CA GLN A 112 13.35 -15.02 0.07
C GLN A 112 14.48 -15.70 0.85
N GLU A 113 15.71 -15.17 0.74
CA GLU A 113 16.88 -15.77 1.38
C GLU A 113 16.74 -15.80 2.91
N GLY A 114 16.33 -14.67 3.50
CA GLY A 114 16.12 -14.55 4.94
C GLY A 114 15.05 -15.50 5.46
N CYS A 115 13.90 -15.57 4.77
CA CYS A 115 12.83 -16.47 5.12
C CYS A 115 13.25 -17.95 5.01
N LEU A 116 13.98 -18.34 3.95
CA LEU A 116 14.46 -19.72 3.80
C LEU A 116 15.50 -20.09 4.87
N ALA A 117 16.32 -19.13 5.33
CA ALA A 117 17.25 -19.34 6.42
C ALA A 117 16.52 -19.57 7.75
N VAL A 118 15.52 -18.74 8.07
CA VAL A 118 14.65 -18.91 9.26
C VAL A 118 13.90 -20.24 9.19
N TYR A 119 13.33 -20.56 8.04
CA TYR A 119 12.65 -21.83 7.81
C TYR A 119 13.57 -23.03 8.08
N GLY A 120 14.80 -23.02 7.53
CA GLY A 120 15.76 -24.09 7.71
C GLY A 120 16.17 -24.29 9.17
N ALA A 121 16.36 -23.18 9.91
CA ALA A 121 16.68 -23.21 11.33
C ALA A 121 15.54 -23.83 12.15
N GLU A 122 14.30 -23.37 11.95
CA GLU A 122 13.13 -23.90 12.66
C GLU A 122 12.85 -25.36 12.32
N LYS A 123 13.00 -25.74 11.05
CA LYS A 123 12.86 -27.14 10.62
C LYS A 123 13.89 -28.05 11.30
N ALA A 124 15.12 -27.59 11.47
CA ALA A 124 16.17 -28.36 12.16
C ALA A 124 15.87 -28.56 13.66
N LEU A 125 15.13 -27.64 14.28
CA LEU A 125 14.66 -27.76 15.66
C LEU A 125 13.45 -28.69 15.81
N GLY A 126 12.86 -29.13 14.70
CA GLY A 126 11.63 -29.93 14.72
C GLY A 126 10.39 -29.12 15.05
N THR A 127 10.41 -27.80 14.82
CA THR A 127 9.26 -26.91 15.03
C THR A 127 8.09 -27.31 14.11
N GLU A 128 6.87 -27.26 14.63
CA GLU A 128 5.66 -27.59 13.86
C GLU A 128 5.36 -26.53 12.79
N MET A 129 4.88 -26.95 11.61
CA MET A 129 4.67 -26.06 10.45
C MET A 129 3.84 -24.79 10.76
N PRO A 130 2.71 -24.86 11.51
CA PRO A 130 1.97 -23.64 11.86
C PRO A 130 2.78 -22.65 12.70
N ALA A 131 3.68 -23.14 13.56
CA ALA A 131 4.57 -22.29 14.35
C ALA A 131 5.69 -21.69 13.48
N ILE A 132 6.26 -22.46 12.54
CA ILE A 132 7.22 -21.95 11.55
C ILE A 132 6.59 -20.82 10.73
N VAL A 133 5.35 -20.99 10.25
CA VAL A 133 4.61 -19.94 9.54
C VAL A 133 4.48 -18.68 10.40
N GLY A 134 4.17 -18.82 11.68
CA GLY A 134 4.13 -17.68 12.61
C GLY A 134 5.47 -16.94 12.72
N VAL A 135 6.57 -17.66 12.91
CA VAL A 135 7.92 -17.08 13.00
C VAL A 135 8.32 -16.37 11.70
N LEU A 136 7.98 -16.94 10.54
CA LEU A 136 8.26 -16.34 9.25
C LEU A 136 7.49 -15.04 9.04
N ARG A 137 6.23 -14.98 9.45
CA ARG A 137 5.43 -13.74 9.39
C ARG A 137 6.05 -12.63 10.23
N ASP A 138 6.45 -12.95 11.47
CA ASP A 138 7.13 -11.99 12.35
C ASP A 138 8.47 -11.53 11.77
N HIS A 139 9.19 -12.40 11.06
CA HIS A 139 10.42 -12.04 10.38
C HIS A 139 10.15 -11.08 9.21
N ILE A 140 9.18 -11.39 8.36
CA ILE A 140 8.80 -10.56 7.22
C ILE A 140 8.37 -9.17 7.68
N GLU A 141 7.51 -9.07 8.69
CA GLU A 141 7.05 -7.78 9.22
C GLU A 141 8.21 -6.89 9.71
N LYS A 142 9.24 -7.50 10.35
CA LYS A 142 10.43 -6.77 10.80
C LYS A 142 11.31 -6.32 9.63
N GLU A 143 11.51 -7.18 8.64
CA GLU A 143 12.34 -6.89 7.49
C GLU A 143 11.71 -5.83 6.56
N GLU A 144 10.39 -5.87 6.38
CA GLU A 144 9.65 -4.86 5.63
C GLU A 144 9.74 -3.49 6.30
N GLU A 145 9.62 -3.42 7.62
CA GLU A 145 9.78 -2.16 8.35
C GLU A 145 11.23 -1.64 8.24
N ARG A 146 12.23 -2.52 8.30
CA ARG A 146 13.63 -2.16 8.07
C ARG A 146 13.83 -1.55 6.68
N LEU A 147 13.36 -2.22 5.63
CA LEU A 147 13.47 -1.76 4.25
C LEU A 147 12.74 -0.43 4.04
N ARG A 148 11.56 -0.27 4.64
CA ARG A 148 10.80 0.98 4.59
C ARG A 148 11.59 2.15 5.20
N LEU A 149 12.18 1.94 6.39
CA LEU A 149 12.96 2.97 7.06
C LEU A 149 14.22 3.36 6.26
N GLU A 150 14.89 2.37 5.65
CA GLU A 150 16.05 2.59 4.78
C GLU A 150 15.67 3.39 3.53
N GLN A 151 14.57 3.02 2.87
CA GLN A 151 14.04 3.75 1.71
C GLN A 151 13.64 5.17 2.08
N ASP A 152 12.93 5.37 3.19
CA ASP A 152 12.52 6.69 3.66
C ASP A 152 13.72 7.58 4.03
N ALA A 153 14.78 7.01 4.59
CA ALA A 153 16.03 7.71 4.85
C ALA A 153 16.72 8.12 3.53
N HIS A 154 16.82 7.20 2.58
CA HIS A 154 17.41 7.46 1.26
C HIS A 154 16.64 8.53 0.48
N PHE A 155 15.29 8.46 0.44
CA PHE A 155 14.47 9.47 -0.22
C PHE A 155 14.56 10.84 0.46
N ARG A 156 14.70 10.89 1.79
CA ARG A 156 14.95 12.15 2.51
C ARG A 156 16.29 12.75 2.12
N GLN A 157 17.36 11.95 2.14
CA GLN A 157 18.70 12.40 1.74
C GLN A 157 18.73 12.89 0.29
N LEU A 158 18.09 12.17 -0.63
CA LEU A 158 18.01 12.57 -2.04
C LEU A 158 17.28 13.91 -2.19
N ARG A 159 16.14 14.10 -1.51
CA ARG A 159 15.39 15.36 -1.55
C ARG A 159 16.17 16.52 -0.92
N GLU A 160 16.89 16.29 0.17
CA GLU A 160 17.74 17.29 0.80
C GLU A 160 18.91 17.69 -0.11
N ALA A 161 19.56 16.70 -0.76
CA ALA A 161 20.62 16.95 -1.73
C ALA A 161 20.12 17.72 -2.96
N GLU A 162 18.94 17.36 -3.49
CA GLU A 162 18.31 18.08 -4.60
C GLU A 162 17.95 19.52 -4.22
N ALA A 163 17.40 19.73 -3.01
CA ALA A 163 17.07 21.05 -2.49
C ALA A 163 18.34 21.91 -2.33
N ALA A 164 19.39 21.35 -1.72
CA ALA A 164 20.68 22.03 -1.56
C ALA A 164 21.31 22.36 -2.91
N ALA A 165 21.28 21.45 -3.89
CA ALA A 165 21.78 21.71 -5.23
C ALA A 165 20.97 22.79 -5.96
N ALA A 166 19.65 22.83 -5.79
CA ALA A 166 18.80 23.87 -6.35
C ALA A 166 19.10 25.25 -5.74
N GLU A 167 19.33 25.31 -4.43
CA GLU A 167 19.71 26.54 -3.72
C GLU A 167 21.11 27.02 -4.12
N GLN A 168 22.08 26.11 -4.24
CA GLN A 168 23.41 26.45 -4.75
C GLN A 168 23.35 27.02 -6.18
N ARG A 169 22.50 26.46 -7.06
CA ARG A 169 22.29 27.05 -8.40
C ARG A 169 21.74 28.47 -8.32
N LEU A 170 20.73 28.70 -7.47
CA LEU A 170 20.16 30.04 -7.26
C LEU A 170 21.20 31.05 -6.78
N LEU A 171 22.04 30.64 -5.83
CA LEU A 171 23.12 31.45 -5.24
C LEU A 171 24.24 31.74 -6.25
N SER A 172 24.57 30.77 -7.11
CA SER A 172 25.61 30.91 -8.14
C SER A 172 25.27 31.91 -9.26
N GLY A 173 24.02 32.36 -9.34
CA GLY A 173 23.56 33.24 -10.42
C GLY A 173 23.12 32.51 -11.69
N ALA A 174 23.22 31.18 -11.73
CA ALA A 174 22.71 30.38 -12.83
C ALA A 174 21.18 30.42 -12.92
N ASP A 175 20.66 30.24 -14.13
CA ASP A 175 19.22 30.09 -14.34
C ASP A 175 18.68 28.86 -13.60
N CYS A 176 17.56 29.04 -12.91
CA CYS A 176 16.98 28.01 -12.07
C CYS A 176 15.45 28.13 -12.01
N LYS A 177 14.80 27.01 -11.72
CA LYS A 177 13.35 26.98 -11.44
C LYS A 177 13.05 27.65 -10.09
N TRP A 178 11.77 27.73 -9.74
CA TRP A 178 11.33 28.21 -8.43
C TRP A 178 11.92 27.36 -7.30
N THR A 179 12.89 27.93 -6.59
CA THR A 179 13.64 27.33 -5.49
C THR A 179 13.31 28.07 -4.20
N PRO A 180 12.92 27.37 -3.12
CA PRO A 180 12.82 27.99 -1.80
C PRO A 180 14.22 28.32 -1.28
N GLN A 181 14.37 29.46 -0.61
CA GLN A 181 15.60 29.81 0.07
C GLN A 181 15.46 29.48 1.56
N GLN A 182 16.52 28.92 2.15
CA GLN A 182 16.50 28.58 3.58
C GLN A 182 16.24 29.82 4.44
N GLY A 183 15.27 29.73 5.36
CA GLY A 183 14.90 30.83 6.26
C GLY A 183 13.92 31.86 5.68
N SER A 184 13.54 31.76 4.40
CA SER A 184 12.52 32.61 3.79
C SER A 184 11.22 31.85 3.50
N LYS A 185 10.08 32.55 3.57
CA LYS A 185 8.79 32.03 3.08
C LYS A 185 8.62 32.24 1.57
N ASP A 186 9.52 33.00 0.97
CA ASP A 186 9.51 33.32 -0.45
C ASP A 186 10.20 32.22 -1.27
N VAL A 187 9.79 32.07 -2.53
CA VAL A 187 10.50 31.23 -3.51
C VAL A 187 11.06 32.11 -4.62
N PHE A 188 12.25 31.76 -5.10
CA PHE A 188 13.00 32.56 -6.05
C PHE A 188 13.27 31.76 -7.33
N CYS A 189 13.39 32.43 -8.46
CA CYS A 189 13.89 31.81 -9.68
C CYS A 189 14.81 32.76 -10.43
N ARG A 190 15.63 32.19 -11.31
CA ARG A 190 16.46 32.95 -12.24
C ARG A 190 16.15 32.55 -13.67
N VAL A 191 15.86 33.53 -14.51
CA VAL A 191 15.62 33.33 -15.94
C VAL A 191 16.34 34.44 -16.69
N SER A 192 17.20 34.07 -17.64
CA SER A 192 18.05 35.02 -18.37
C SER A 192 18.92 35.86 -17.42
N GLY A 193 19.42 35.24 -16.34
CA GLY A 193 20.23 35.89 -15.30
C GLY A 193 19.48 36.84 -14.35
N ARG A 194 18.20 37.15 -14.64
CA ARG A 194 17.35 38.03 -13.83
C ARG A 194 16.72 37.25 -12.67
N LEU A 195 16.71 37.85 -11.48
CA LEU A 195 16.16 37.26 -10.27
C LEU A 195 14.70 37.68 -10.06
N PHE A 196 13.84 36.69 -9.84
CA PHE A 196 12.43 36.87 -9.54
C PHE A 196 12.08 36.21 -8.21
N ARG A 197 11.14 36.81 -7.50
CA ARG A 197 10.69 36.37 -6.17
C ARG A 197 9.18 36.25 -6.15
N LEU A 198 8.68 35.18 -5.54
CA LEU A 198 7.26 34.98 -5.27
C LEU A 198 7.02 34.95 -3.76
N THR A 199 6.08 35.79 -3.34
CA THR A 199 5.55 35.79 -1.97
C THR A 199 4.09 35.35 -1.99
N THR A 200 3.72 34.43 -1.11
CA THR A 200 2.32 34.00 -0.95
C THR A 200 1.63 34.92 0.05
N THR A 201 0.51 35.52 -0.35
CA THR A 201 -0.29 36.38 0.54
C THR A 201 -1.23 35.56 1.41
N THR A 202 -1.83 36.20 2.42
CA THR A 202 -2.85 35.60 3.30
C THR A 202 -4.02 35.01 2.53
N ASP A 203 -4.36 35.60 1.39
CA ASP A 203 -5.47 35.20 0.53
C ASP A 203 -5.10 34.06 -0.44
N LYS A 204 -3.94 33.41 -0.22
CA LYS A 204 -3.36 32.36 -1.07
C LYS A 204 -3.08 32.79 -2.51
N ARG A 205 -3.05 34.09 -2.78
CA ARG A 205 -2.57 34.66 -4.05
C ARG A 205 -1.05 34.79 -4.01
N VAL A 206 -0.45 34.94 -5.17
CA VAL A 206 1.01 35.02 -5.32
C VAL A 206 1.39 36.37 -5.90
N GLU A 207 2.25 37.10 -5.20
CA GLU A 207 2.81 38.37 -5.68
C GLU A 207 4.18 38.12 -6.29
N LEU A 208 4.39 38.58 -7.52
CA LEU A 208 5.63 38.43 -8.27
C LEU A 208 6.43 39.73 -8.20
N TYR A 209 7.67 39.62 -7.75
CA TYR A 209 8.62 40.70 -7.68
C TYR A 209 9.82 40.42 -8.59
N ARG A 210 10.37 41.49 -9.15
CA ARG A 210 11.74 41.51 -9.64
C ARG A 210 12.66 41.95 -8.52
N SER A 211 13.66 41.15 -8.19
CA SER A 211 14.60 41.45 -7.11
C SER A 211 16.01 41.53 -7.66
N GLU A 212 16.85 42.40 -7.08
CA GLU A 212 18.29 42.46 -7.44
C GLU A 212 19.11 41.49 -6.59
N ASN A 213 18.67 41.29 -5.34
CA ASN A 213 19.30 40.44 -4.37
C ASN A 213 18.28 39.47 -3.73
N LEU A 214 18.78 38.50 -2.97
CA LEU A 214 17.96 37.50 -2.29
C LEU A 214 17.38 38.00 -0.94
N GLU A 215 17.42 39.32 -0.69
CA GLU A 215 16.90 39.89 0.54
C GLU A 215 15.39 40.02 0.50
N ALA A 216 14.72 39.58 1.57
CA ALA A 216 13.28 39.70 1.70
C ALA A 216 12.85 41.18 1.70
N GLY A 217 11.82 41.50 0.91
CA GLY A 217 11.20 42.83 0.89
C GLY A 217 11.80 43.84 -0.09
N LYS A 218 12.91 43.51 -0.77
CA LYS A 218 13.46 44.35 -1.84
C LYS A 218 13.06 43.82 -3.22
N GLY A 219 12.46 44.70 -4.02
CA GLY A 219 12.13 44.41 -5.40
C GLY A 219 10.92 45.17 -5.93
N THR A 220 10.82 45.26 -7.26
CA THR A 220 9.73 45.91 -7.97
C THR A 220 8.59 44.91 -8.15
N LEU A 221 7.39 45.23 -7.66
CA LEU A 221 6.20 44.41 -7.88
C LEU A 221 5.84 44.41 -9.37
N LEU A 222 5.88 43.24 -10.01
CA LEU A 222 5.50 43.07 -11.40
C LEU A 222 4.01 42.75 -11.57
N GLY A 223 3.42 42.06 -10.58
CA GLY A 223 2.00 41.72 -10.65
C GLY A 223 1.54 40.77 -9.55
N LYS A 224 0.22 40.58 -9.48
CA LYS A 224 -0.44 39.63 -8.57
C LYS A 224 -1.13 38.54 -9.39
N TYR A 225 -0.96 37.29 -8.98
CA TYR A 225 -1.43 36.11 -9.69
C TYR A 225 -2.22 35.19 -8.77
N LEU A 226 -3.09 34.36 -9.35
CA LEU A 226 -3.86 33.37 -8.59
C LEU A 226 -2.98 32.18 -8.21
N LYS A 227 -2.17 31.67 -9.14
CA LYS A 227 -1.30 30.50 -8.92
C LYS A 227 0.12 30.76 -9.39
N ARG A 228 1.08 30.01 -8.85
CA ARG A 228 2.49 30.02 -9.27
C ARG A 228 2.65 29.77 -10.77
N GLY A 229 1.81 28.93 -11.37
CA GLY A 229 1.82 28.65 -12.81
C GLY A 229 1.58 29.90 -13.66
N ASP A 230 0.69 30.80 -13.22
CA ASP A 230 0.39 32.04 -13.94
C ASP A 230 1.57 33.01 -13.89
N ALA A 231 2.19 33.15 -12.71
CA ALA A 231 3.41 33.95 -12.55
C ALA A 231 4.58 33.39 -13.37
N THR A 232 4.68 32.05 -13.49
CA THR A 232 5.73 31.41 -14.30
C THR A 232 5.58 31.78 -15.79
N LYS A 233 4.35 31.81 -16.31
CA LYS A 233 4.08 32.26 -17.69
C LYS A 233 4.46 33.72 -17.89
N ALA A 234 4.17 34.58 -16.92
CA ALA A 234 4.55 35.98 -16.97
C ALA A 234 6.07 36.16 -16.96
N VAL A 235 6.79 35.46 -16.08
CA VAL A 235 8.26 35.49 -16.04
C VAL A 235 8.87 35.06 -17.37
N ALA A 236 8.33 34.01 -18.00
CA ALA A 236 8.81 33.54 -19.31
C ALA A 236 8.73 34.61 -20.42
N GLN A 237 7.81 35.57 -20.30
CA GLN A 237 7.70 36.71 -21.23
C GLN A 237 8.58 37.89 -20.79
N ILE A 238 8.48 38.28 -19.52
CA ILE A 238 9.13 39.48 -18.98
C ILE A 238 10.67 39.32 -18.93
N ALA A 239 11.18 38.10 -18.73
CA ALA A 239 12.61 37.84 -18.60
C ALA A 239 13.41 38.21 -19.87
N TYR A 240 12.77 38.21 -21.04
CA TYR A 240 13.42 38.49 -22.33
C TYR A 240 13.07 39.85 -22.92
N GLN A 241 12.18 40.62 -22.26
CA GLN A 241 11.86 41.97 -22.70
C GLN A 241 12.98 42.95 -22.28
N PRO A 242 13.35 43.91 -23.15
CA PRO A 242 14.23 45.01 -22.76
C PRO A 242 13.58 45.81 -21.62
N GLU A 243 14.41 46.32 -20.72
CA GLU A 243 13.93 47.12 -19.59
C GLU A 243 13.30 48.43 -20.11
N PHE A 244 12.19 48.83 -19.50
CA PHE A 244 11.62 50.17 -19.68
C PHE A 244 12.36 51.17 -18.80
#